data_AF-A0A4D7CBI9-F1
#
_entry.id   AF-A0A4D7CBI9-F1
#
_cell.length_a   1.000
_cell.length_b   1.000
_cell.length_c   1.000
_cell.angle_alpha   90.00
_cell.angle_beta   90.00
_cell.angle_gamma   90.00
#
_symmetry.space_group_name_H-M   'P 1'
#
loop_
_entity.id
_entity.type
_entity.pdbx_description
1 polymer ?
#
loop_
_entity_poly.entity_id
_entity_poly.type
_entity_poly.pdbx_seq_one_letter_code
_entity_poly.pdbx_strand_id
1 'polypeptide(L)'
;MAQSGLKNPDAANRELSAAEAADPGNVRVKLEQARLEAGAKNIPAAVSAVDAALKLQPTNVRALMLKGDLSRGTEGLAKALGYFNQALQIDPGNFEALIERAATYVDLRREQEARADLKKVFAVVPDHPLGLYLEAVMRARTGDYAGAQGLMTRTKGALDKYPPAMLLQGRSPMRPTTWSRRRSTSATPWRPRRTRRSRGACMARRSCARAMRMGRSPP
;
A
#
# COMPACT_ATOMS: atom_id res chain seq x y z
N MET A 1 5.20 -8.36 24.61
CA MET A 1 4.30 -7.51 25.43
C MET A 1 3.90 -6.19 24.77
N ALA A 2 4.60 -5.66 23.75
CA ALA A 2 4.30 -4.34 23.16
C ALA A 2 3.03 -4.22 22.28
N GLN A 3 2.45 -5.32 21.78
CA GLN A 3 1.25 -5.25 20.92
C GLN A 3 -0.06 -5.02 21.69
N SER A 4 -0.07 -5.16 23.02
CA SER A 4 -1.31 -5.07 23.81
C SER A 4 -1.72 -3.63 24.15
N GLY A 5 -0.79 -2.67 24.12
CA GLY A 5 -1.05 -1.27 24.48
C GLY A 5 -1.82 -0.47 23.40
N LEU A 6 -1.71 -0.85 22.13
CA LEU A 6 -2.43 -0.19 21.03
C LEU A 6 -3.95 -0.43 21.07
N LYS A 7 -4.41 -1.41 21.85
CA LYS A 7 -5.84 -1.73 21.99
C LYS A 7 -6.51 -0.94 23.11
N ASN A 8 -5.73 -0.35 24.02
CA ASN A 8 -6.24 0.49 25.11
C ASN A 8 -5.18 1.54 25.52
N PRO A 9 -5.19 2.74 24.91
CA PRO A 9 -4.16 3.76 25.15
C PRO A 9 -4.13 4.25 26.59
N ASP A 10 -5.28 4.26 27.28
CA ASP A 10 -5.36 4.69 28.68
C ASP A 10 -4.66 3.72 29.63
N ALA A 11 -4.80 2.41 29.38
CA ALA A 11 -4.11 1.38 30.14
C ALA A 11 -2.59 1.45 29.91
N ALA A 12 -2.18 1.63 28.65
CA ALA A 12 -0.77 1.77 28.29
C ALA A 12 -0.14 3.03 28.94
N ASN A 13 -0.86 4.15 29.00
CA ASN A 13 -0.40 5.36 29.69
C ASN A 13 -0.22 5.13 31.19
N ARG A 14 -1.12 4.38 31.85
CA ARG A 14 -0.96 4.05 33.28
C ARG A 14 0.27 3.19 33.55
N GLU A 15 0.50 2.17 32.71
CA GLU A 15 1.69 1.30 32.82
C GLU A 15 2.99 2.09 32.61
N LEU A 16 3.02 2.97 31.61
CA LEU A 16 4.19 3.81 31.33
C LEU A 16 4.45 4.82 32.45
N SER A 17 3.41 5.42 33.03
CA SER A 17 3.56 6.32 34.19
C SER A 17 4.08 5.59 35.43
N ALA A 18 3.63 4.35 35.68
CA ALA A 18 4.16 3.53 36.77
C ALA A 18 5.63 3.14 36.52
N ALA A 19 5.98 2.79 35.26
CA ALA A 19 7.34 2.47 34.88
C ALA A 19 8.29 3.69 35.00
N GLU A 20 7.81 4.88 34.67
CA GLU A 20 8.55 6.12 34.86
C GLU A 20 8.77 6.45 36.34
N ALA A 21 7.77 6.21 37.20
CA ALA A 21 7.93 6.41 38.64
C ALA A 21 8.97 5.46 39.24
N ALA A 22 9.12 4.25 38.69
CA ALA A 22 10.14 3.30 39.10
C ALA A 22 11.54 3.67 38.59
N ASP A 23 11.65 4.16 37.35
CA ASP A 23 12.91 4.60 36.76
C ASP A 23 12.70 5.80 35.81
N PRO A 24 12.89 7.03 36.31
CA PRO A 24 12.78 8.25 35.50
C PRO A 24 13.84 8.38 34.40
N GLY A 25 14.96 7.63 34.52
CA GLY A 25 16.08 7.64 33.58
C GLY A 25 15.90 6.68 32.40
N ASN A 26 14.81 5.92 32.36
CA ASN A 26 14.61 4.90 31.34
C ASN A 26 14.20 5.51 29.98
N VAL A 27 15.18 5.64 29.09
CA VAL A 27 15.00 6.14 27.71
C VAL A 27 13.92 5.36 26.97
N ARG A 28 13.82 4.04 27.19
CA ARG A 28 12.83 3.20 26.50
C ARG A 28 11.41 3.61 26.89
N VAL A 29 11.15 3.86 28.18
CA VAL A 29 9.82 4.29 28.66
C VAL A 29 9.43 5.61 27.99
N LYS A 30 10.36 6.57 27.92
CA LYS A 30 10.15 7.85 27.23
C LYS A 30 9.83 7.70 25.74
N LEU A 31 10.49 6.77 25.06
CA LEU A 31 10.21 6.49 23.65
C LEU A 31 8.85 5.82 23.42
N GLU A 32 8.44 4.92 24.30
CA GLU A 32 7.11 4.31 24.20
C GLU A 32 6.01 5.33 24.52
N GLN A 33 6.21 6.22 25.49
CA GLN A 33 5.32 7.36 25.74
C GLN A 33 5.21 8.25 24.50
N ALA A 34 6.33 8.62 23.90
CA ALA A 34 6.33 9.43 22.69
C ALA A 34 5.54 8.80 21.54
N ARG A 35 5.69 7.48 21.33
CA ARG A 35 4.93 6.75 20.30
C ARG A 35 3.45 6.69 20.60
N LEU A 36 3.09 6.48 21.86
CA LEU A 36 1.69 6.43 22.29
C LEU A 36 1.00 7.78 22.11
N GLU A 37 1.64 8.86 22.54
CA GLU A 37 1.14 10.23 22.37
C GLU A 37 1.08 10.62 20.88
N ALA A 38 2.06 10.20 20.07
CA ALA A 38 2.02 10.39 18.62
C ALA A 38 0.83 9.66 17.98
N GLY A 39 0.55 8.42 18.41
CA GLY A 39 -0.63 7.66 17.99
C GLY A 39 -1.96 8.30 18.42
N ALA A 40 -1.99 8.92 19.61
CA ALA A 40 -3.11 9.71 20.11
C ALA A 40 -3.24 11.09 19.42
N LYS A 41 -2.37 11.41 18.47
CA LYS A 41 -2.27 12.72 17.77
C LYS A 41 -1.93 13.89 18.70
N ASN A 42 -1.43 13.62 19.90
CA ASN A 42 -0.93 14.63 20.82
C ASN A 42 0.54 14.94 20.51
N ILE A 43 0.76 15.65 19.41
CA ILE A 43 2.11 15.91 18.91
C ILE A 43 2.99 16.69 19.91
N PRO A 44 2.48 17.72 20.64
CA PRO A 44 3.30 18.41 21.64
C PRO A 44 3.83 17.48 22.75
N ALA A 45 2.99 16.59 23.26
CA ALA A 45 3.40 15.64 24.29
C ALA A 45 4.40 14.61 23.74
N ALA A 46 4.19 14.12 22.51
CA ALA A 46 5.11 13.23 21.83
C ALA A 46 6.50 13.86 21.68
N VAL A 47 6.55 15.11 21.21
CA VAL A 47 7.80 15.88 21.04
C VAL A 47 8.52 16.05 22.38
N SER A 48 7.80 16.41 23.45
CA SER A 48 8.36 16.55 24.80
C SER A 48 8.97 15.24 25.32
N ALA A 49 8.28 14.11 25.12
CA ALA A 49 8.76 12.80 25.54
C ALA A 49 10.02 12.38 24.77
N VAL A 50 10.10 12.65 23.46
CA VAL A 50 11.32 12.41 22.67
C VAL A 50 12.47 13.31 23.13
N ASP A 51 12.20 14.58 23.42
CA ASP A 51 13.23 15.50 23.91
C ASP A 51 13.78 15.08 25.27
N ALA A 52 12.93 14.55 26.15
CA ALA A 52 13.38 13.93 27.40
C ALA A 52 14.27 12.69 27.13
N ALA A 53 13.89 11.83 26.18
CA ALA A 53 14.68 10.68 25.79
C ALA A 53 16.07 11.08 25.24
N LEU A 54 16.13 12.12 24.40
CA LEU A 54 17.37 12.64 23.83
C LEU A 54 18.25 13.37 24.86
N LYS A 55 17.67 14.01 25.88
CA LYS A 55 18.44 14.56 27.01
C LYS A 55 19.15 13.48 27.81
N LEU A 56 18.49 12.34 28.02
CA LEU A 56 19.05 11.19 28.72
C LEU A 56 20.10 10.46 27.88
N GLN A 57 19.80 10.26 26.59
CA GLN A 57 20.72 9.61 25.65
C GLN A 57 20.71 10.32 24.29
N PRO A 58 21.61 11.30 24.08
CA PRO A 58 21.67 12.08 22.84
C PRO A 58 21.96 11.26 21.59
N THR A 59 22.62 10.11 21.75
CA THR A 59 23.03 9.21 20.66
C THR A 59 22.02 8.07 20.42
N ASN A 60 20.82 8.13 20.99
CA ASN A 60 19.84 7.09 20.78
C ASN A 60 19.23 7.20 19.36
N VAL A 61 19.58 6.26 18.49
CA VAL A 61 19.13 6.20 17.09
C VAL A 61 17.60 6.22 16.99
N ARG A 62 16.89 5.44 17.83
CA ARG A 62 15.42 5.38 17.81
C ARG A 62 14.78 6.70 18.24
N ALA A 63 15.38 7.39 19.20
CA ALA A 63 14.91 8.71 19.63
C ALA A 63 15.09 9.76 18.52
N LEU A 64 16.25 9.76 17.85
CA LEU A 64 16.51 10.65 16.73
C LEU A 64 15.57 10.38 15.55
N MET A 65 15.31 9.11 15.22
CA MET A 65 14.34 8.75 14.19
C MET A 65 12.94 9.25 14.53
N LEU A 66 12.46 8.98 15.75
CA LEU A 66 11.13 9.41 16.17
C LEU A 66 11.01 10.94 16.21
N LYS A 67 12.08 11.64 16.59
CA LYS A 67 12.16 13.10 16.47
C LYS A 67 12.03 13.54 15.02
N GLY A 68 12.78 12.91 14.11
CA GLY A 68 12.71 13.14 12.67
C GLY A 68 11.30 12.99 12.13
N ASP A 69 10.63 11.88 12.46
CA ASP A 69 9.25 11.60 12.03
C ASP A 69 8.27 12.66 12.51
N LEU A 70 8.33 13.04 13.78
CA LEU A 70 7.48 14.10 14.33
C LEU A 70 7.77 15.45 13.67
N SER A 71 9.05 15.79 13.48
CA SER A 71 9.47 17.04 12.85
C SER A 71 9.10 17.13 11.37
N ARG A 72 8.90 16.02 10.64
CA ARG A 72 8.39 16.06 9.25
C ARG A 72 7.05 16.78 9.17
N GLY A 73 6.16 16.54 10.13
CA GLY A 73 4.82 17.12 10.18
C GLY A 73 4.74 18.48 10.86
N THR A 74 5.63 18.79 11.80
CA THR A 74 5.55 20.02 12.61
C THR A 74 6.55 21.11 12.22
N GLU A 75 7.75 20.72 11.81
CA GLU A 75 8.87 21.64 11.61
C GLU A 75 9.36 21.68 10.15
N GLY A 76 8.93 20.71 9.34
CA GLY A 76 9.22 20.61 7.92
C GLY A 76 10.30 19.57 7.58
N LEU A 77 10.31 19.19 6.30
CA LEU A 77 11.11 18.08 5.77
C LEU A 77 12.62 18.29 5.92
N ALA A 78 13.12 19.52 5.82
CA ALA A 78 14.56 19.82 5.92
C ALA A 78 15.11 19.55 7.33
N LYS A 79 14.36 19.91 8.38
CA LYS A 79 14.75 19.63 9.76
C LYS A 79 14.67 18.14 10.08
N ALA A 80 13.63 17.46 9.59
CA ALA A 80 13.52 16.01 9.71
C ALA A 80 14.73 15.27 9.11
N LEU A 81 15.19 15.67 7.93
CA LEU A 81 16.41 15.12 7.33
C LEU A 81 17.63 15.27 8.26
N GLY A 82 17.74 16.38 8.99
CA GLY A 82 18.81 16.60 9.97
C GLY A 82 18.84 15.49 11.03
N TYR A 83 17.69 15.14 11.60
CA TYR A 83 17.59 14.09 12.60
C TYR A 83 17.88 12.69 12.04
N PHE A 84 17.36 12.35 10.85
CA PHE A 84 17.69 11.07 10.21
C PHE A 84 19.18 10.97 9.84
N ASN A 85 19.80 12.07 9.43
CA ASN A 85 21.23 12.11 9.17
C ASN A 85 22.03 11.85 10.44
N GLN A 86 21.66 12.44 11.57
CA GLN A 86 22.30 12.16 12.86
C GLN A 86 22.13 10.70 13.27
N ALA A 87 20.92 10.14 13.11
CA ALA A 87 20.66 8.73 13.37
C ALA A 87 21.57 7.81 12.54
N LEU A 88 21.74 8.11 11.25
CA LEU A 88 22.57 7.35 10.32
C LEU A 88 24.09 7.61 10.47
N GLN A 89 24.49 8.71 11.10
CA GLN A 89 25.89 8.90 11.51
C GLN A 89 26.28 7.95 12.65
N ILE A 90 25.33 7.61 13.52
CA ILE A 90 25.53 6.72 14.67
C ILE A 90 25.41 5.25 14.23
N ASP A 91 24.36 4.93 13.46
CA ASP A 91 24.13 3.60 12.89
C ASP A 91 23.91 3.70 11.37
N PRO A 92 24.98 3.65 10.56
CA PRO A 92 24.88 3.74 9.11
C PRO A 92 24.13 2.59 8.44
N GLY A 93 24.00 1.46 9.13
CA GLY A 93 23.33 0.25 8.63
C GLY A 93 21.83 0.21 8.96
N ASN A 94 21.31 1.20 9.67
CA ASN A 94 19.93 1.22 10.10
C ASN A 94 18.96 1.37 8.92
N PHE A 95 18.39 0.25 8.46
CA PHE A 95 17.48 0.27 7.31
C PHE A 95 16.19 1.06 7.60
N GLU A 96 15.71 1.11 8.84
CA GLU A 96 14.51 1.88 9.20
C GLU A 96 14.79 3.39 9.02
N ALA A 97 15.92 3.90 9.53
CA ALA A 97 16.33 5.29 9.34
C ALA A 97 16.58 5.63 7.86
N LEU A 98 17.16 4.70 7.09
CA LEU A 98 17.34 4.86 5.64
C LEU A 98 15.99 4.97 4.91
N ILE A 99 14.98 4.20 5.31
CA ILE A 99 13.64 4.27 4.73
C ILE A 99 12.99 5.61 5.03
N GLU A 100 13.03 6.08 6.28
CA GLU A 100 12.40 7.35 6.65
C GLU A 100 13.08 8.54 5.98
N ARG A 101 14.41 8.49 5.86
CA ARG A 101 15.17 9.49 5.10
C ARG A 101 14.82 9.44 3.61
N ALA A 102 14.75 8.26 3.02
CA ALA A 102 14.34 8.08 1.62
C ALA A 102 12.93 8.61 1.38
N ALA A 103 11.97 8.32 2.29
CA ALA A 103 10.62 8.85 2.21
C ALA A 103 10.61 10.39 2.24
N THR A 104 11.43 10.99 3.12
CA THR A 104 11.58 12.44 3.21
C THR A 104 12.20 13.03 1.94
N TYR A 105 13.16 12.35 1.32
CA TYR A 105 13.72 12.75 0.02
C TYR A 105 12.70 12.65 -1.11
N VAL A 106 11.85 11.61 -1.12
CA VAL A 106 10.74 11.50 -2.07
C VAL A 106 9.78 12.67 -1.92
N ASP A 107 9.43 13.08 -0.70
CA ASP A 107 8.57 14.24 -0.46
C ASP A 107 9.23 15.55 -0.94
N LEU A 108 10.56 15.67 -0.80
CA LEU A 108 11.35 16.79 -1.30
C LEU A 108 11.66 16.75 -2.81
N ARG A 109 11.15 15.75 -3.56
CA ARG A 109 11.46 15.53 -4.99
C ARG A 109 12.94 15.27 -5.29
N ARG A 110 13.70 14.84 -4.28
CA ARG A 110 15.12 14.47 -4.35
C ARG A 110 15.27 12.97 -4.63
N GLU A 111 14.84 12.56 -5.81
CA GLU A 111 14.67 11.13 -6.14
C GLU A 111 16.00 10.37 -6.27
N GLN A 112 17.09 11.06 -6.64
CA GLN A 112 18.40 10.41 -6.74
C GLN A 112 18.91 9.98 -5.36
N GLU A 113 18.79 10.86 -4.36
CA GLU A 113 19.18 10.57 -2.98
C GLU A 113 18.26 9.51 -2.35
N ALA A 114 16.96 9.58 -2.62
CA ALA A 114 16.02 8.54 -2.20
C ALA A 114 16.41 7.15 -2.74
N ARG A 115 16.71 7.05 -4.03
CA ARG A 115 17.15 5.78 -4.66
C ARG A 115 18.47 5.27 -4.10
N ALA A 116 19.40 6.15 -3.75
CA ALA A 116 20.66 5.77 -3.13
C ALA A 116 20.45 5.10 -1.76
N ASP A 117 19.54 5.64 -0.95
CA ASP A 117 19.17 5.05 0.34
C ASP A 117 18.39 3.75 0.16
N LEU A 118 17.41 3.71 -0.74
CA LEU A 118 16.65 2.49 -1.04
C LEU A 118 17.55 1.36 -1.55
N LYS A 119 18.60 1.65 -2.32
CA LYS A 119 19.58 0.64 -2.74
C LYS A 119 20.23 -0.06 -1.54
N LYS A 120 20.57 0.69 -0.49
CA LYS A 120 21.12 0.12 0.76
C LYS A 120 20.08 -0.71 1.49
N VAL A 121 18.83 -0.24 1.56
CA VAL A 121 17.72 -1.00 2.15
C VAL A 121 17.51 -2.32 1.43
N PHE A 122 17.47 -2.33 0.10
CA PHE A 122 17.27 -3.55 -0.69
C PHE A 122 18.46 -4.53 -0.63
N ALA A 123 19.65 -4.06 -0.26
CA ALA A 123 20.78 -4.94 0.00
C ALA A 123 20.58 -5.78 1.28
N VAL A 124 19.82 -5.26 2.25
CA VAL A 124 19.50 -5.96 3.51
C VAL A 124 18.15 -6.70 3.39
N VAL A 125 17.14 -6.02 2.84
CA VAL A 125 15.77 -6.53 2.70
C VAL A 125 15.28 -6.30 1.25
N PRO A 126 15.53 -7.25 0.32
CA PRO A 126 15.29 -7.07 -1.11
C PRO A 126 13.85 -6.68 -1.52
N ASP A 127 12.86 -7.14 -0.76
CA ASP A 127 11.43 -6.88 -1.00
C ASP A 127 10.78 -6.09 0.14
N HIS A 128 11.51 -5.13 0.73
CA HIS A 128 10.96 -4.30 1.80
C HIS A 128 9.68 -3.56 1.32
N PRO A 129 8.50 -3.77 1.94
CA PRO A 129 7.24 -3.24 1.42
C PRO A 129 7.24 -1.72 1.24
N LEU A 130 7.73 -0.97 2.24
CA LEU A 130 7.81 0.50 2.15
C LEU A 130 8.86 0.96 1.14
N GLY A 131 9.94 0.21 0.93
CA GLY A 131 10.96 0.58 -0.05
C GLY A 131 10.41 0.43 -1.47
N LEU A 132 9.69 -0.67 -1.73
CA LEU A 132 8.98 -0.90 -2.99
C LEU A 132 7.89 0.16 -3.22
N TYR A 133 7.19 0.59 -2.17
CA TYR A 133 6.22 1.67 -2.25
C TYR A 133 6.84 3.00 -2.65
N LEU A 134 7.94 3.41 -2.01
CA LEU A 134 8.63 4.66 -2.35
C LEU A 134 9.14 4.65 -3.80
N GLU A 135 9.71 3.53 -4.25
CA GLU A 135 10.14 3.37 -5.64
C GLU A 135 8.93 3.43 -6.62
N ALA A 136 7.81 2.82 -6.27
CA ALA A 136 6.59 2.88 -7.07
C ALA A 136 6.01 4.30 -7.15
N VAL A 137 6.05 5.06 -6.04
CA VAL A 137 5.65 6.48 -6.02
C VAL A 137 6.51 7.30 -6.98
N MET A 138 7.83 7.12 -6.96
CA MET A 138 8.74 7.81 -7.88
C MET A 138 8.44 7.44 -9.34
N ARG A 139 8.24 6.16 -9.66
CA ARG A 139 7.86 5.72 -11.02
C ARG A 139 6.53 6.28 -11.49
N ALA A 140 5.52 6.26 -10.62
CA ALA A 140 4.20 6.83 -10.93
C ALA A 140 4.26 8.33 -11.23
N ARG A 141 5.15 9.09 -10.56
CA ARG A 141 5.39 10.51 -10.86
C ARG A 141 6.00 10.74 -12.25
N THR A 142 6.80 9.79 -12.74
CA THR A 142 7.36 9.81 -14.10
C THR A 142 6.40 9.25 -15.17
N GLY A 143 5.20 8.81 -14.78
CA GLY A 143 4.21 8.22 -15.69
C GLY A 143 4.36 6.70 -15.92
N ASP A 144 5.36 6.06 -15.31
CA ASP A 144 5.54 4.60 -15.35
C ASP A 144 4.60 3.90 -14.35
N TYR A 145 3.31 3.94 -14.64
CA TYR A 145 2.28 3.28 -13.82
C TYR A 145 2.38 1.76 -13.87
N ALA A 146 2.79 1.19 -15.00
CA ALA A 146 2.95 -0.25 -15.17
C ALA A 146 4.10 -0.78 -14.29
N GLY A 147 5.24 -0.08 -14.27
CA GLY A 147 6.34 -0.40 -13.37
C GLY A 147 5.98 -0.19 -11.90
N ALA A 148 5.25 0.87 -11.57
CA ALA A 148 4.74 1.09 -10.22
C ALA A 148 3.85 -0.07 -9.74
N GLN A 149 2.92 -0.55 -10.58
CA GLN A 149 2.08 -1.72 -10.27
C GLN A 149 2.91 -3.00 -10.11
N GLY A 150 3.89 -3.23 -10.99
CA GLY A 150 4.80 -4.37 -10.89
C GLY A 150 5.62 -4.40 -9.59
N LEU A 151 5.95 -3.25 -9.03
CA LEU A 151 6.59 -3.17 -7.70
C LEU A 151 5.58 -3.45 -6.58
N MET A 152 4.34 -3.02 -6.74
CA MET A 152 3.30 -3.27 -5.73
C MET A 152 2.92 -4.75 -5.62
N THR A 153 2.98 -5.53 -6.70
CA THR A 153 2.75 -6.99 -6.62
C THR A 153 3.84 -7.71 -5.83
N ARG A 154 5.09 -7.22 -5.86
CA ARG A 154 6.21 -7.76 -5.06
C ARG A 154 6.02 -7.60 -3.55
N THR A 155 5.16 -6.66 -3.11
CA THR A 155 4.85 -6.49 -1.68
C THR A 155 4.00 -7.63 -1.10
N LYS A 156 3.50 -8.57 -1.93
CA LYS A 156 2.72 -9.76 -1.52
C LYS A 156 1.54 -9.44 -0.59
N GLY A 157 0.92 -8.27 -0.80
CA GLY A 157 -0.24 -7.83 -0.04
C GLY A 157 0.06 -7.16 1.29
N ALA A 158 1.33 -6.95 1.64
CA ALA A 158 1.72 -6.26 2.88
C ALA A 158 1.13 -4.84 2.99
N LEU A 159 0.87 -4.19 1.86
CA LEU A 159 0.32 -2.83 1.78
C LEU A 159 -1.13 -2.79 1.27
N ASP A 160 -1.83 -3.92 1.19
CA ASP A 160 -3.19 -3.97 0.64
C ASP A 160 -4.23 -3.18 1.44
N LYS A 161 -3.91 -2.85 2.71
CA LYS A 161 -4.76 -2.02 3.58
C LYS A 161 -4.30 -0.57 3.65
N TYR A 162 -3.20 -0.21 2.99
CA TYR A 162 -2.64 1.14 3.02
C TYR A 162 -3.20 1.95 1.85
N PRO A 163 -4.12 2.91 2.08
CA PRO A 163 -4.86 3.56 0.99
C PRO A 163 -3.98 4.17 -0.11
N PRO A 164 -2.84 4.83 0.20
CA PRO A 164 -1.94 5.34 -0.83
C PRO A 164 -1.33 4.25 -1.73
N ALA A 165 -1.00 3.06 -1.18
CA ALA A 165 -0.50 1.95 -1.98
C ALA A 165 -1.60 1.29 -2.82
N MET A 166 -2.84 1.27 -2.34
CA MET A 166 -3.99 0.75 -3.09
C MET A 166 -4.23 1.53 -4.39
N LEU A 167 -4.05 2.86 -4.36
CA LEU A 167 -4.13 3.71 -5.56
C LEU A 167 -3.10 3.31 -6.61
N LEU A 168 -1.86 3.02 -6.20
CA LEU A 168 -0.80 2.55 -7.11
C LEU A 168 -1.08 1.15 -7.66
N GLN A 169 -1.77 0.30 -6.90
CA GLN A 169 -2.23 -1.01 -7.36
C GLN A 169 -3.43 -0.94 -8.32
N GLY A 170 -4.06 0.23 -8.50
CA GLY A 170 -5.35 0.35 -9.20
C GLY A 170 -6.50 -0.37 -8.46
N ARG A 171 -6.30 -0.70 -7.18
CA ARG A 171 -7.32 -1.31 -6.31
C ARG A 171 -8.06 -0.19 -5.59
N SER A 172 -9.23 0.19 -6.10
CA SER A 172 -10.14 1.01 -5.31
C SER A 172 -10.73 0.17 -4.17
N PRO A 173 -10.90 0.70 -2.94
CA PRO A 173 -11.64 0.02 -1.87
C PRO A 173 -13.14 -0.15 -2.20
N MET A 174 -13.61 0.32 -3.37
CA MET A 174 -14.89 -0.13 -3.91
C MET A 174 -14.86 -1.66 -3.98
N ARG A 175 -15.66 -2.28 -3.10
CA ARG A 175 -15.99 -3.70 -3.10
C ARG A 175 -16.08 -4.19 -4.55
N PRO A 176 -15.67 -5.43 -4.85
CA PRO A 176 -16.13 -6.09 -6.05
C PRO A 176 -17.65 -6.26 -5.90
N THR A 177 -18.43 -5.23 -6.21
CA THR A 177 -19.77 -5.44 -6.71
C THR A 177 -19.52 -6.20 -7.98
N THR A 178 -19.94 -7.45 -7.95
CA THR A 178 -19.92 -8.39 -9.04
C THR A 178 -20.42 -7.71 -10.31
N TRP A 179 -19.52 -7.08 -11.06
CA TRP A 179 -19.62 -7.04 -12.51
C TRP A 179 -19.25 -8.44 -12.94
N SER A 180 -20.22 -9.33 -12.73
CA SER A 180 -20.21 -10.66 -13.28
C SER A 180 -19.77 -10.49 -14.73
N ARG A 181 -18.67 -11.16 -15.04
CA ARG A 181 -18.27 -11.53 -16.37
C ARG A 181 -19.47 -12.22 -17.01
N ARG A 182 -20.41 -11.44 -17.57
CA ARG A 182 -21.51 -11.96 -18.37
C ARG A 182 -20.91 -12.25 -19.74
N ARG A 183 -20.04 -13.27 -19.79
CA ARG A 183 -19.98 -14.11 -20.98
C ARG A 183 -21.31 -14.87 -21.00
N SER A 184 -22.37 -14.20 -21.44
CA SER A 184 -23.52 -14.93 -21.96
C SER A 184 -23.12 -15.41 -23.35
N THR A 185 -22.54 -16.60 -23.39
CA THR A 185 -22.86 -17.57 -24.42
C THR A 185 -24.39 -17.71 -24.49
N SER A 186 -25.00 -16.92 -25.36
CA SER A 186 -26.33 -17.19 -25.92
C SER A 186 -26.50 -16.32 -27.17
N ALA A 187 -25.74 -16.66 -28.21
CA ALA A 187 -26.15 -16.36 -29.56
C ALA A 187 -27.46 -17.12 -29.82
N THR A 188 -28.59 -16.44 -29.62
CA THR A 188 -29.89 -16.93 -30.09
C THR A 188 -30.21 -16.12 -31.33
N PRO A 189 -30.28 -16.72 -32.53
CA PRO A 189 -30.57 -15.96 -33.74
C PRO A 189 -31.99 -15.39 -33.66
N TRP A 190 -32.11 -14.11 -33.99
CA TRP A 190 -33.37 -13.40 -34.11
C TRP A 190 -34.30 -14.12 -35.09
N ARG A 191 -35.48 -14.59 -34.63
CA ARG A 191 -36.56 -15.11 -35.48
C ARG A 191 -37.71 -14.09 -35.53
N PRO A 192 -38.14 -13.61 -36.71
CA PRO A 192 -39.25 -12.68 -36.80
C PRO A 192 -40.59 -13.40 -36.54
N ARG A 193 -41.46 -12.73 -35.76
CA ARG A 193 -42.80 -13.18 -35.40
C ARG A 193 -43.67 -13.38 -36.66
N ARG A 194 -44.11 -14.61 -36.92
CA ARG A 194 -45.22 -14.87 -37.85
C ARG A 194 -46.54 -14.51 -37.16
N THR A 195 -47.24 -13.53 -37.71
CA THR A 195 -48.61 -13.16 -37.33
C THR A 195 -49.57 -14.28 -37.72
N ARG A 196 -50.44 -14.66 -36.79
CA ARG A 196 -51.49 -15.66 -36.96
C ARG A 196 -52.78 -14.95 -37.37
N ARG A 197 -53.18 -15.08 -38.64
CA ARG A 197 -54.54 -14.85 -39.16
C ARG A 197 -54.71 -15.75 -40.39
N SER A 198 -55.26 -16.95 -40.21
CA SER A 198 -56.68 -17.29 -40.38
C SER A 198 -57.15 -17.33 -41.84
N ARG A 199 -57.41 -18.55 -42.34
CA ARG A 199 -58.61 -19.01 -43.08
C ARG A 199 -58.24 -19.93 -44.25
N GLY A 200 -58.97 -21.03 -44.35
CA GLY A 200 -59.44 -21.55 -45.64
C GLY A 200 -58.66 -22.72 -46.24
N ALA A 201 -59.17 -23.92 -46.00
CA ALA A 201 -59.59 -24.90 -47.01
C ALA A 201 -58.57 -25.58 -47.97
N CYS A 202 -58.95 -26.82 -48.31
CA CYS A 202 -58.53 -27.69 -49.42
C CYS A 202 -57.15 -28.35 -49.29
N MET A 203 -57.09 -29.62 -48.87
CA MET A 203 -57.29 -30.85 -49.66
C MET A 203 -56.25 -31.10 -50.76
N ALA A 204 -55.75 -32.34 -50.72
CA ALA A 204 -55.18 -33.12 -51.82
C ALA A 204 -53.76 -32.73 -52.25
N ARG A 205 -52.87 -33.61 -52.72
CA ARG A 205 -52.74 -35.09 -52.80
C ARG A 205 -51.37 -35.27 -53.49
N ARG A 206 -50.72 -36.42 -53.23
CA ARG A 206 -49.75 -37.10 -54.13
C ARG A 206 -48.43 -36.34 -54.35
N SER A 207 -47.31 -36.92 -54.73
CA SER A 207 -46.71 -38.26 -54.79
C SER A 207 -45.39 -38.03 -55.55
N CYS A 208 -44.47 -38.98 -55.45
CA CYS A 208 -43.29 -39.17 -56.32
C CYS A 208 -42.09 -38.27 -55.97
N ALA A 209 -40.97 -38.85 -55.53
CA ALA A 209 -39.98 -39.59 -56.34
C ALA A 209 -39.28 -38.62 -57.32
N ARG A 210 -37.97 -38.64 -57.55
CA ARG A 210 -37.02 -39.75 -57.59
C ARG A 210 -35.62 -39.14 -57.79
N ALA A 211 -34.61 -39.84 -57.29
CA ALA A 211 -33.21 -39.93 -57.73
C ALA A 211 -32.65 -38.96 -58.79
N MET A 212 -31.42 -38.48 -58.56
CA MET A 212 -30.17 -38.96 -59.22
C MET A 212 -29.03 -38.01 -58.81
N ARG A 213 -27.99 -38.48 -58.12
CA ARG A 213 -26.78 -39.19 -58.60
C ARG A 213 -25.79 -38.29 -59.38
N MET A 214 -24.57 -38.25 -58.83
CA MET A 214 -23.26 -38.07 -59.49
C MET A 214 -22.92 -36.62 -59.93
N GLY A 215 -21.74 -36.08 -59.66
CA GLY A 215 -20.55 -36.63 -59.01
C GLY A 215 -19.34 -35.68 -59.16
N ARG A 216 -18.30 -36.05 -58.42
CA ARG A 216 -16.86 -35.80 -58.64
C ARG A 216 -16.28 -34.38 -58.45
N SER A 217 -15.41 -34.30 -57.46
CA SER A 217 -14.15 -33.52 -57.40
C SER A 217 -12.97 -34.53 -57.55
N PRO A 218 -11.68 -34.15 -57.52
CA PRO A 218 -10.90 -33.03 -58.11
C PRO A 218 -9.71 -33.68 -58.93
N PRO A 219 -8.41 -33.27 -58.93
CA PRO A 219 -7.63 -32.20 -58.27
C PRO A 219 -7.63 -30.86 -59.01
#